data_AF-A0A2V7XLS4-F1
#
_entry.id   AF-A0A2V7XLS4-F1
#
_cell.length_a   1.000
_cell.length_b   1.000
_cell.length_c   1.000
_cell.angle_alpha   90.00
_cell.angle_beta   90.00
_cell.angle_gamma   90.00
#
_symmetry.space_group_name_H-M   'P 1'
#
loop_
_entity.id
_entity.type
_entity.pdbx_description
1 polymer ?
#
loop_
_entity_poly.entity_id
_entity_poly.type
_entity_poly.pdbx_seq_one_letter_code
_entity_poly.pdbx_strand_id
1 'polypeptide(L)'
;MSRLPYLALGMVTVMIPAAPARADVVLDWNAHAARAIVTVGGQVPPRALIRLAMVHLAIYDAVNAIEGAPFEGYASVPSVERPASAEAAAATAAHGVLLALFPGQAADLESKYAASLALLADDVARANGIAVGQQAAGAVLKARAQDGRDATVTYVPGSGPGVWVPTPPAFLAAQAPETPLVQPFVLESGSQFRPEGPPSLTSEQWERDFNEVKALGAAVGSIRTPEQTDIARFWSDNPPLQWNRAWRALSVAGGLGLADNARYFAMLASVSADALIACWDAKYYYNFWRPVTAIRAADSDGN
;
A
#
# COMPACT_ATOMS: atom_id res chain seq x y z
N MET A 1 4.58 24.66 74.27
CA MET A 1 3.38 24.22 73.53
C MET A 1 3.37 24.92 72.19
N SER A 2 3.74 24.18 71.13
CA SER A 2 3.92 24.66 69.76
C SER A 2 2.57 24.89 69.07
N ARG A 3 2.44 25.98 68.31
CA ARG A 3 1.36 26.17 67.33
C ARG A 3 2.00 26.39 65.97
N LEU A 4 1.93 25.38 65.10
CA LEU A 4 2.24 25.52 63.67
C LEU A 4 1.04 26.15 62.94
N PRO A 5 1.26 27.07 61.98
CA PRO A 5 0.22 27.53 61.07
C PRO A 5 0.03 26.53 59.92
N TYR A 6 -1.22 26.21 59.61
CA TYR A 6 -1.60 25.41 58.43
C TYR A 6 -1.43 26.27 57.17
N LEU A 7 -0.49 25.88 56.30
CA LEU A 7 -0.40 26.38 54.93
C LEU A 7 -1.37 25.57 54.05
N ALA A 8 -2.46 26.20 53.64
CA ALA A 8 -3.36 25.65 52.63
C ALA A 8 -2.68 25.74 51.26
N LEU A 9 -2.25 24.60 50.71
CA LEU A 9 -1.69 24.52 49.36
C LEU A 9 -2.86 24.54 48.36
N GLY A 10 -3.10 25.69 47.74
CA GLY A 10 -4.07 25.82 46.64
C GLY A 10 -3.56 25.05 45.42
N MET A 11 -4.27 23.99 45.03
CA MET A 11 -3.97 23.23 43.82
C MET A 11 -4.38 24.07 42.60
N VAL A 12 -3.40 24.73 41.97
CA VAL A 12 -3.61 25.42 40.69
C VAL A 12 -3.69 24.35 39.61
N THR A 13 -4.89 24.06 39.14
CA THR A 13 -5.10 23.25 37.94
C THR A 13 -4.72 24.11 36.73
N VAL A 14 -3.50 23.90 36.21
CA VAL A 14 -3.10 24.45 34.91
C VAL A 14 -3.88 23.68 33.84
N MET A 15 -4.95 24.27 33.31
CA MET A 15 -5.54 23.78 32.07
C MET A 15 -4.60 24.15 30.93
N ILE A 16 -3.83 23.17 30.46
CA ILE A 16 -3.14 23.28 29.17
C ILE A 16 -4.23 23.20 28.10
N PRO A 17 -4.42 24.23 27.26
CA PRO A 17 -5.34 24.12 26.14
C PRO A 17 -4.84 22.98 25.23
N ALA A 18 -5.64 21.93 25.08
CA ALA A 18 -5.39 20.93 24.06
C ALA A 18 -5.43 21.65 22.71
N ALA A 19 -4.30 21.70 22.00
CA ALA A 19 -4.32 22.07 20.60
C ALA A 19 -5.34 21.14 19.91
N PRO A 20 -6.23 21.66 19.06
CA PRO A 20 -7.12 20.80 18.30
C PRO A 20 -6.23 19.82 17.53
N ALA A 21 -6.44 18.51 17.75
CA ALA A 21 -5.80 17.48 16.97
C ALA A 21 -6.25 17.68 15.53
N ARG A 22 -5.44 18.39 14.75
CA ARG A 22 -5.70 18.58 13.33
C ARG A 22 -5.42 17.24 12.66
N ALA A 23 -6.44 16.70 12.00
CA ALA A 23 -6.27 15.50 11.20
C ALA A 23 -5.14 15.72 10.18
N ASP A 24 -4.21 14.78 10.12
CA ASP A 24 -3.08 14.84 9.18
C ASP A 24 -3.60 14.52 7.78
N VAL A 25 -3.45 15.47 6.86
CA VAL A 25 -3.92 15.36 5.48
C VAL A 25 -3.32 14.16 4.74
N VAL A 26 -2.10 13.72 5.08
CA VAL A 26 -1.49 12.52 4.47
C VAL A 26 -2.22 11.25 4.92
N LEU A 27 -2.70 11.19 6.17
CA LEU A 27 -3.51 10.07 6.65
C LEU A 27 -4.88 10.04 5.97
N ASP A 28 -5.50 11.19 5.79
CA ASP A 28 -6.79 11.32 5.09
C ASP A 28 -6.66 10.89 3.63
N TRP A 29 -5.64 11.40 2.93
CA TRP A 29 -5.41 11.04 1.53
C TRP A 29 -4.90 9.60 1.35
N ASN A 30 -4.22 9.01 2.33
CA ASN A 30 -3.96 7.57 2.36
C ASN A 30 -5.27 6.76 2.39
N ALA A 31 -6.20 7.14 3.27
CA ALA A 31 -7.50 6.47 3.38
C ALA A 31 -8.36 6.65 2.11
N HIS A 32 -8.36 7.85 1.53
CA HIS A 32 -9.04 8.16 0.27
C HIS A 32 -8.44 7.38 -0.91
N ALA A 33 -7.11 7.32 -1.01
CA ALA A 33 -6.43 6.56 -2.06
C ALA A 33 -6.73 5.05 -1.94
N ALA A 34 -6.65 4.48 -0.74
CA ALA A 34 -6.97 3.07 -0.51
C ALA A 34 -8.41 2.75 -0.92
N ARG A 35 -9.38 3.62 -0.60
CA ARG A 35 -10.78 3.46 -1.03
C ARG A 35 -10.93 3.58 -2.55
N ALA A 36 -10.36 4.63 -3.15
CA ALA A 36 -10.49 4.89 -4.58
C ALA A 36 -9.88 3.77 -5.43
N ILE A 37 -8.70 3.28 -5.04
CA ILE A 37 -7.95 2.25 -5.76
C ILE A 37 -8.56 0.86 -5.55
N VAL A 38 -8.83 0.49 -4.30
CA VAL A 38 -9.19 -0.90 -3.95
C VAL A 38 -10.70 -1.09 -3.88
N THR A 39 -11.38 -0.30 -3.05
CA THR A 39 -12.81 -0.50 -2.77
C THR A 39 -13.68 -0.13 -3.96
N VAL A 40 -13.42 1.03 -4.57
CA VAL A 40 -14.21 1.54 -5.71
C VAL A 40 -13.60 1.07 -7.03
N GLY A 41 -12.27 1.20 -7.17
CA GLY A 41 -11.55 0.83 -8.38
C GLY A 41 -11.38 -0.68 -8.59
N GLY A 42 -11.69 -1.51 -7.58
CA GLY A 42 -11.65 -2.97 -7.67
C GLY A 42 -10.27 -3.55 -7.99
N GLN A 43 -9.19 -2.80 -7.75
CA GLN A 43 -7.84 -3.23 -8.11
C GLN A 43 -7.40 -4.39 -7.21
N VAL A 44 -6.92 -5.47 -7.85
CA VAL A 44 -6.29 -6.59 -7.15
C VAL A 44 -4.98 -6.14 -6.47
N PRO A 45 -4.49 -6.84 -5.44
CA PRO A 45 -3.36 -6.40 -4.62
C PRO A 45 -2.13 -5.86 -5.36
N PRO A 46 -1.57 -6.52 -6.39
CA PRO A 46 -0.40 -5.99 -7.11
C PRO A 46 -0.70 -4.66 -7.77
N ARG A 47 -1.80 -4.58 -8.52
CA ARG A 47 -2.25 -3.35 -9.21
C ARG A 47 -2.52 -2.21 -8.24
N ALA A 48 -3.07 -2.54 -7.08
CA ALA A 48 -3.42 -1.56 -6.05
C ALA A 48 -2.18 -0.94 -5.40
N LEU A 49 -1.21 -1.76 -4.99
CA LEU A 49 -0.01 -1.27 -4.29
C LEU A 49 0.89 -0.44 -5.22
N ILE A 50 1.00 -0.80 -6.50
CA ILE A 50 1.69 0.01 -7.52
C ILE A 50 1.07 1.41 -7.63
N ARG A 51 -0.26 1.51 -7.64
CA ARG A 51 -0.96 2.80 -7.74
C ARG A 51 -0.89 3.61 -6.44
N LEU A 52 -0.91 2.94 -5.28
CA LEU A 52 -0.69 3.59 -3.98
C LEU A 52 0.72 4.20 -3.89
N ALA A 53 1.74 3.52 -4.43
CA ALA A 53 3.09 4.06 -4.50
C ALA A 53 3.13 5.36 -5.30
N MET A 54 2.49 5.41 -6.48
CA MET A 54 2.41 6.65 -7.27
C MET A 54 1.79 7.81 -6.49
N VAL A 55 0.68 7.55 -5.77
CA VAL A 55 0.01 8.58 -4.96
C VAL A 55 0.94 9.10 -3.86
N HIS A 56 1.55 8.20 -3.09
CA HIS A 56 2.35 8.59 -1.94
C HIS A 56 3.71 9.20 -2.31
N LEU A 57 4.31 8.80 -3.44
CA LEU A 57 5.51 9.44 -3.96
C LEU A 57 5.23 10.88 -4.41
N ALA A 58 4.05 11.14 -5.02
CA ALA A 58 3.67 12.50 -5.38
C ALA A 58 3.41 13.37 -4.14
N ILE A 59 2.76 12.83 -3.11
CA ILE A 59 2.60 13.51 -1.82
C ILE A 59 3.96 13.84 -1.20
N TYR A 60 4.89 12.88 -1.21
CA TYR A 60 6.23 13.05 -0.67
C TYR A 60 7.01 14.14 -1.40
N ASP A 61 7.09 14.11 -2.73
CA ASP A 61 7.80 15.14 -3.50
C ASP A 61 7.23 16.55 -3.22
N ALA A 62 5.90 16.67 -3.12
CA ALA A 62 5.21 17.93 -2.85
C ALA A 62 5.52 18.48 -1.45
N VAL A 63 5.41 17.64 -0.41
CA VAL A 63 5.66 18.05 0.98
C VAL A 63 7.15 18.30 1.21
N ASN A 64 8.02 17.42 0.71
CA ASN A 64 9.46 17.53 0.86
C ASN A 64 10.01 18.84 0.26
N ALA A 65 9.48 19.28 -0.88
CA ALA A 65 9.87 20.55 -1.49
C ALA A 65 9.55 21.78 -0.61
N ILE A 66 8.39 21.79 0.06
CA ILE A 66 7.96 22.94 0.89
C ILE A 66 8.64 22.94 2.24
N GLU A 67 8.73 21.79 2.90
CA GLU A 67 9.31 21.63 4.23
C GLU A 67 10.85 21.75 4.20
N GLY A 68 11.47 21.69 3.01
CA GLY A 68 12.91 21.89 2.84
C GLY A 68 13.77 20.81 3.51
N ALA A 69 13.18 19.63 3.76
CA ALA A 69 13.83 18.50 4.40
C ALA A 69 15.00 17.97 3.54
N PRO A 70 16.03 17.33 4.13
CA PRO A 70 17.29 17.00 3.47
C PRO A 70 17.22 15.85 2.46
N PHE A 71 16.02 15.38 2.11
CA PHE A 71 15.86 14.14 1.35
C PHE A 71 15.66 14.44 -0.14
N GLU A 72 16.19 13.56 -0.97
CA GLU A 72 16.01 13.64 -2.42
C GLU A 72 14.53 13.35 -2.77
N GLY A 73 13.99 14.15 -3.71
CA GLY A 73 12.70 13.85 -4.32
C GLY A 73 12.78 12.60 -5.20
N TYR A 74 11.66 11.90 -5.36
CA TYR A 74 11.56 10.71 -6.19
C TYR A 74 11.52 11.04 -7.69
N ALA A 75 10.53 11.81 -8.13
CA ALA A 75 10.30 12.13 -9.54
C ALA A 75 10.71 13.56 -9.90
N SER A 76 10.64 14.48 -8.93
CA SER A 76 11.04 15.87 -9.13
C SER A 76 11.37 16.58 -7.81
N VAL A 77 11.98 17.77 -7.93
CA VAL A 77 12.02 18.77 -6.85
C VAL A 77 11.17 19.95 -7.32
N PRO A 78 9.87 20.00 -6.95
CA PRO A 78 8.98 21.10 -7.32
C PRO A 78 9.55 22.48 -6.97
N SER A 79 9.28 23.48 -7.82
CA SER A 79 9.59 24.87 -7.50
C SER A 79 8.58 25.42 -6.50
N VAL A 80 9.06 26.10 -5.46
CA VAL A 80 8.25 26.60 -4.34
C VAL A 80 8.31 28.12 -4.26
N GLU A 81 7.17 28.78 -4.44
CA GLU A 81 6.95 30.18 -4.10
C GLU A 81 6.44 30.28 -2.64
N ARG A 82 7.03 31.15 -1.81
CA ARG A 82 6.67 31.27 -0.39
C ARG A 82 5.83 32.54 -0.12
N PRO A 83 4.83 32.46 0.79
CA PRO A 83 4.46 31.31 1.62
C PRO A 83 3.77 30.19 0.82
N ALA A 84 3.88 28.93 1.25
CA ALA A 84 3.23 27.77 0.64
C ALA A 84 2.74 26.79 1.73
N SER A 85 1.53 26.25 1.57
CA SER A 85 0.97 25.22 2.46
C SER A 85 1.34 23.82 1.96
N ALA A 86 2.08 23.07 2.78
CA ALA A 86 2.39 21.68 2.52
C ALA A 86 1.13 20.80 2.52
N GLU A 87 0.10 21.15 3.28
CA GLU A 87 -1.17 20.42 3.26
C GLU A 87 -1.94 20.60 1.95
N ALA A 88 -1.97 21.83 1.41
CA ALA A 88 -2.53 22.07 0.08
C ALA A 88 -1.77 21.27 -0.98
N ALA A 89 -0.44 21.22 -0.88
CA ALA A 89 0.41 20.49 -1.82
C ALA A 89 0.18 18.98 -1.74
N ALA A 90 0.12 18.40 -0.54
CA ALA A 90 -0.18 16.98 -0.33
C ALA A 90 -1.56 16.58 -0.90
N ALA A 91 -2.61 17.33 -0.56
CA ALA A 91 -3.96 17.07 -1.05
C ALA A 91 -4.04 17.17 -2.58
N THR A 92 -3.40 18.20 -3.16
CA THR A 92 -3.39 18.42 -4.61
C THR A 92 -2.62 17.34 -5.35
N ALA A 93 -1.48 16.92 -4.82
CA ALA A 93 -0.68 15.85 -5.40
C ALA A 93 -1.45 14.52 -5.42
N ALA A 94 -2.06 14.16 -4.28
CA ALA A 94 -2.86 12.95 -4.15
C ALA A 94 -4.08 12.97 -5.10
N HIS A 95 -4.82 14.08 -5.10
CA HIS A 95 -5.98 14.28 -5.98
C HIS A 95 -5.59 14.14 -7.46
N GLY A 96 -4.52 14.82 -7.89
CA GLY A 96 -4.08 14.82 -9.28
C GLY A 96 -3.70 13.42 -9.78
N VAL A 97 -2.97 12.64 -8.99
CA VAL A 97 -2.64 11.25 -9.34
C VAL A 97 -3.89 10.37 -9.37
N LEU A 98 -4.76 10.46 -8.36
CA LEU A 98 -5.97 9.64 -8.29
C LEU A 98 -6.94 9.95 -9.43
N LEU A 99 -7.13 11.22 -9.78
CA LEU A 99 -8.00 11.64 -10.88
C LEU A 99 -7.48 11.14 -12.23
N ALA A 100 -6.17 11.20 -12.45
CA ALA A 100 -5.55 10.67 -13.67
C ALA A 100 -5.71 9.15 -13.78
N LEU A 101 -5.59 8.41 -12.67
CA LEU A 101 -5.72 6.95 -12.64
C LEU A 101 -7.19 6.48 -12.69
N PHE A 102 -8.12 7.25 -12.13
CA PHE A 102 -9.53 6.88 -11.97
C PHE A 102 -10.47 8.04 -12.36
N PRO A 103 -10.51 8.45 -13.63
CA PRO A 103 -11.34 9.58 -14.06
C PRO A 103 -12.84 9.38 -13.80
N GLY A 104 -13.31 8.12 -13.78
CA GLY A 104 -14.70 7.78 -13.43
C GLY A 104 -15.08 8.10 -11.97
N GLN A 105 -14.13 8.44 -11.11
CA GLN A 105 -14.35 8.82 -9.71
C GLN A 105 -14.25 10.34 -9.47
N ALA A 106 -14.19 11.16 -10.53
CA ALA A 106 -13.91 12.59 -10.44
C ALA A 106 -14.78 13.34 -9.43
N ALA A 107 -16.10 13.12 -9.40
CA ALA A 107 -17.00 13.83 -8.50
C ALA A 107 -16.69 13.55 -7.00
N ASP A 108 -16.39 12.30 -6.68
CA ASP A 108 -16.08 11.87 -5.30
C ASP A 108 -14.70 12.38 -4.85
N LEU A 109 -13.73 12.39 -5.77
CA LEU A 109 -12.37 12.89 -5.55
C LEU A 109 -12.36 14.42 -5.40
N GLU A 110 -13.08 15.14 -6.26
CA GLU A 110 -13.19 16.60 -6.20
C GLU A 110 -13.85 17.05 -4.90
N SER A 111 -14.89 16.35 -4.44
CA SER A 111 -15.53 16.67 -3.16
C SER A 111 -14.57 16.56 -1.97
N LYS A 112 -13.69 15.55 -1.95
CA LYS A 112 -12.67 15.38 -0.90
C LYS A 112 -11.56 16.42 -0.99
N TYR A 113 -11.19 16.78 -2.22
CA TYR A 113 -10.21 17.81 -2.50
C TYR A 113 -10.68 19.19 -2.04
N ALA A 114 -11.89 19.59 -2.42
CA ALA A 114 -12.51 20.82 -1.96
C ALA A 114 -12.61 20.87 -0.43
N ALA A 115 -13.00 19.76 0.22
CA ALA A 115 -13.06 19.67 1.68
C ALA A 115 -11.68 19.84 2.34
N SER A 116 -10.62 19.26 1.76
CA SER A 116 -9.25 19.41 2.26
C SER A 116 -8.78 20.87 2.19
N LEU A 117 -9.04 21.54 1.06
CA LEU A 117 -8.61 22.93 0.83
C LEU A 117 -9.40 23.95 1.66
N ALA A 118 -10.68 23.68 1.96
CA ALA A 118 -11.53 24.55 2.77
C ALA A 118 -11.04 24.70 4.22
N LEU A 119 -10.20 23.78 4.72
CA LEU A 119 -9.61 23.85 6.06
C LEU A 119 -8.43 24.83 6.15
N LEU A 120 -7.96 25.37 5.02
CA LEU A 120 -6.78 26.22 4.93
C LEU A 120 -7.20 27.69 4.82
N ALA A 121 -6.79 28.50 5.80
CA ALA A 121 -7.21 29.89 5.92
C ALA A 121 -6.37 30.89 5.09
N ASP A 122 -5.09 30.59 4.84
CA ASP A 122 -4.21 31.47 4.06
C ASP A 122 -4.36 31.18 2.55
N ASP A 123 -5.02 32.09 1.84
CA ASP A 123 -5.30 31.94 0.42
C ASP A 123 -4.02 31.92 -0.44
N VAL A 124 -2.99 32.69 -0.08
CA VAL A 124 -1.73 32.76 -0.85
C VAL A 124 -0.93 31.48 -0.63
N ALA A 125 -0.76 31.08 0.63
CA ALA A 125 -0.06 29.83 0.95
C ALA A 125 -0.79 28.63 0.35
N ARG A 126 -2.13 28.62 0.38
CA ARG A 126 -2.94 27.58 -0.27
C ARG A 126 -2.71 27.56 -1.78
N ALA A 127 -2.80 28.70 -2.47
CA ALA A 127 -2.59 28.77 -3.92
C ALA A 127 -1.19 28.29 -4.33
N ASN A 128 -0.15 28.72 -3.62
CA ASN A 128 1.22 28.30 -3.89
C ASN A 128 1.44 26.80 -3.60
N GLY A 129 0.81 26.27 -2.54
CA GLY A 129 0.83 24.83 -2.25
C GLY A 129 0.13 24.00 -3.34
N ILE A 130 -1.00 24.47 -3.88
CA ILE A 130 -1.67 23.84 -5.03
C ILE A 130 -0.73 23.74 -6.22
N ALA A 131 -0.02 24.81 -6.56
CA ALA A 131 0.94 24.81 -7.67
C ALA A 131 2.08 23.80 -7.47
N VAL A 132 2.58 23.64 -6.23
CA VAL A 132 3.58 22.62 -5.89
C VAL A 132 3.01 21.19 -6.06
N GLY A 133 1.81 20.93 -5.55
CA GLY A 133 1.18 19.63 -5.65
C GLY A 133 0.88 19.22 -7.10
N GLN A 134 0.49 20.17 -7.96
CA GLN A 134 0.30 19.93 -9.40
C GLN A 134 1.61 19.53 -10.09
N GLN A 135 2.72 20.20 -9.77
CA GLN A 135 4.04 19.84 -10.30
C GLN A 135 4.42 18.41 -9.89
N ALA A 136 4.27 18.06 -8.60
CA ALA A 136 4.61 16.74 -8.08
C ALA A 136 3.75 15.62 -8.70
N ALA A 137 2.43 15.80 -8.77
CA ALA A 137 1.53 14.83 -9.43
C ALA A 137 1.90 14.63 -10.90
N GLY A 138 2.12 15.73 -11.64
CA GLY A 138 2.51 15.69 -13.04
C GLY A 138 3.85 14.97 -13.25
N ALA A 139 4.83 15.22 -12.38
CA ALA A 139 6.14 14.58 -12.44
C ALA A 139 6.06 13.06 -12.22
N VAL A 140 5.32 12.60 -11.20
CA VAL A 140 5.15 11.15 -10.95
C VAL A 140 4.40 10.48 -12.09
N LEU A 141 3.29 11.08 -12.55
CA LEU A 141 2.52 10.54 -13.68
C LEU A 141 3.38 10.43 -14.95
N LYS A 142 4.23 11.43 -15.22
CA LYS A 142 5.16 11.42 -16.36
C LYS A 142 6.25 10.36 -16.19
N ALA A 143 6.91 10.30 -15.03
CA ALA A 143 7.95 9.32 -14.72
C ALA A 143 7.42 7.89 -14.85
N ARG A 144 6.13 7.69 -14.60
CA ARG A 144 5.47 6.39 -14.62
C ARG A 144 4.58 6.19 -15.86
N ALA A 145 4.64 7.02 -16.90
CA ALA A 145 3.68 6.96 -18.01
C ALA A 145 3.74 5.64 -18.80
N GLN A 146 4.90 4.99 -18.86
CA GLN A 146 5.17 3.77 -19.64
C GLN A 146 5.81 2.69 -18.77
N ASP A 147 5.41 2.63 -17.50
CA ASP A 147 6.02 1.76 -16.51
C ASP A 147 5.57 0.30 -16.57
N GLY A 148 4.80 -0.10 -17.59
CA GLY A 148 4.32 -1.48 -17.77
C GLY A 148 3.08 -1.87 -16.97
N ARG A 149 2.58 -1.03 -16.04
CA ARG A 149 1.46 -1.39 -15.12
C ARG A 149 0.11 -1.65 -15.79
N ASP A 150 -0.05 -1.16 -17.01
CA ASP A 150 -1.27 -1.25 -17.82
C ASP A 150 -1.03 -2.04 -19.11
N ALA A 151 0.07 -2.81 -19.19
CA ALA A 151 0.36 -3.65 -20.34
C ALA A 151 -0.70 -4.75 -20.47
N THR A 152 -1.14 -5.02 -21.71
CA THR A 152 -2.02 -6.15 -21.99
C THR A 152 -1.18 -7.41 -22.17
N VAL A 153 -1.32 -8.36 -21.24
CA VAL A 153 -0.63 -9.65 -21.30
C VAL A 153 -1.65 -10.77 -21.45
N THR A 154 -1.51 -11.54 -22.54
CA THR A 154 -2.28 -12.79 -22.71
C THR A 154 -1.58 -13.89 -21.95
N TYR A 155 -2.22 -14.37 -20.88
CA TYR A 155 -1.73 -15.51 -20.11
C TYR A 155 -2.55 -16.76 -20.44
N VAL A 156 -1.86 -17.82 -20.86
CA VAL A 156 -2.46 -19.13 -21.12
C VAL A 156 -1.98 -20.08 -20.03
N PRO A 157 -2.89 -20.60 -19.17
CA PRO A 157 -2.52 -21.59 -18.17
C PRO A 157 -1.92 -22.83 -18.83
N GLY A 158 -0.88 -23.40 -18.22
CA GLY A 158 -0.34 -24.68 -18.66
C GLY A 158 -1.18 -25.87 -18.18
N SER A 159 -0.61 -27.06 -18.24
CA SER A 159 -1.25 -28.30 -17.80
C SER A 159 -0.24 -29.29 -17.25
N GLY A 160 -0.70 -30.19 -16.38
CA GLY A 160 0.09 -31.28 -15.81
C GLY A 160 0.61 -31.01 -14.39
N PRO A 161 1.28 -32.01 -13.78
CA PRO A 161 1.81 -31.90 -12.43
C PRO A 161 2.76 -30.71 -12.25
N GLY A 162 2.66 -30.02 -11.11
CA GLY A 162 3.48 -28.86 -10.78
C GLY A 162 3.05 -27.55 -11.46
N VAL A 163 2.14 -27.56 -12.44
CA VAL A 163 1.79 -26.35 -13.21
C VAL A 163 0.52 -25.68 -12.69
N TRP A 164 0.55 -24.36 -12.55
CA TRP A 164 -0.60 -23.57 -12.15
C TRP A 164 -1.74 -23.70 -13.15
N VAL A 165 -2.92 -23.95 -12.61
CA VAL A 165 -4.20 -23.95 -13.31
C VAL A 165 -5.23 -23.18 -12.47
N PRO A 166 -6.28 -22.64 -13.09
CA PRO A 166 -7.40 -22.06 -12.35
C PRO A 166 -7.98 -23.03 -11.33
N THR A 167 -8.32 -22.53 -10.14
CA THR A 167 -8.78 -23.37 -9.03
C THR A 167 -10.29 -23.22 -8.76
N PRO A 168 -10.97 -24.27 -8.27
CA PRO A 168 -12.38 -24.18 -7.88
C PRO A 168 -12.60 -23.20 -6.71
N PRO A 169 -13.85 -22.74 -6.51
CA PRO A 169 -15.05 -23.10 -7.29
C PRO A 169 -15.21 -22.31 -8.60
N ALA A 170 -14.58 -21.14 -8.70
CA ALA A 170 -14.85 -20.19 -9.78
C ALA A 170 -13.91 -20.32 -10.99
N PHE A 171 -12.77 -21.01 -10.85
CA PHE A 171 -11.78 -21.18 -11.93
C PHE A 171 -11.40 -19.86 -12.60
N LEU A 172 -11.16 -18.83 -11.78
CA LEU A 172 -10.83 -17.48 -12.26
C LEU A 172 -9.47 -17.46 -12.98
N ALA A 173 -9.35 -16.53 -13.93
CA ALA A 173 -8.10 -16.26 -14.63
C ALA A 173 -6.98 -15.82 -13.67
N ALA A 174 -5.72 -16.02 -14.11
CA ALA A 174 -4.54 -15.57 -13.39
C ALA A 174 -4.59 -14.04 -13.19
N GLN A 175 -4.30 -13.58 -11.98
CA GLN A 175 -4.41 -12.16 -11.65
C GLN A 175 -3.15 -11.38 -12.01
N ALA A 176 -3.35 -10.27 -12.71
CA ALA A 176 -2.32 -9.27 -13.04
C ALA A 176 -1.04 -9.86 -13.69
N PRO A 177 -1.16 -10.60 -14.80
CA PRO A 177 -0.01 -11.18 -15.52
C PRO A 177 0.98 -10.15 -16.06
N GLU A 178 0.58 -8.88 -16.13
CA GLU A 178 1.44 -7.76 -16.50
C GLU A 178 2.39 -7.29 -15.39
N THR A 179 2.15 -7.67 -14.13
CA THR A 179 2.93 -7.19 -12.97
C THR A 179 4.46 -7.40 -13.10
N PRO A 180 4.97 -8.53 -13.64
CA PRO A 180 6.42 -8.71 -13.85
C PRO A 180 7.04 -7.73 -14.86
N LEU A 181 6.23 -7.11 -15.72
CA LEU A 181 6.68 -6.12 -16.71
C LEU A 181 6.76 -4.70 -16.12
N VAL A 182 6.31 -4.53 -14.87
CA VAL A 182 6.28 -3.22 -14.24
C VAL A 182 7.69 -2.80 -13.88
N GLN A 183 8.10 -1.62 -14.34
CA GLN A 183 9.37 -1.01 -13.92
C GLN A 183 9.32 -0.82 -12.39
N PRO A 184 10.24 -1.39 -11.61
CA PRO A 184 10.23 -1.20 -10.16
C PRO A 184 10.44 0.26 -9.74
N PHE A 185 10.13 0.56 -8.49
CA PHE A 185 10.28 1.89 -7.89
C PHE A 185 11.65 2.08 -7.23
N VAL A 186 12.16 1.06 -6.55
CA VAL A 186 13.42 1.05 -5.80
C VAL A 186 14.33 -0.14 -6.14
N LEU A 187 13.77 -1.26 -6.60
CA LEU A 187 14.54 -2.41 -7.09
C LEU A 187 15.16 -2.11 -8.46
N GLU A 188 16.26 -2.80 -8.76
CA GLU A 188 16.92 -2.74 -10.07
C GLU A 188 16.12 -3.54 -11.13
N SER A 189 15.49 -4.63 -10.72
CA SER A 189 14.64 -5.46 -11.57
C SER A 189 13.63 -6.26 -10.74
N GLY A 190 12.52 -6.69 -11.36
CA GLY A 190 11.55 -7.57 -10.69
C GLY A 190 12.17 -8.91 -10.25
N SER A 191 13.22 -9.37 -10.92
CA SER A 191 13.91 -10.61 -10.59
C SER A 191 15.02 -10.46 -9.55
N GLN A 192 15.31 -9.26 -9.04
CA GLN A 192 16.45 -9.00 -8.15
C GLN A 192 16.47 -9.92 -6.90
N PHE A 193 15.28 -10.26 -6.39
CA PHE A 193 15.11 -11.17 -5.25
C PHE A 193 14.31 -12.42 -5.60
N ARG A 194 14.34 -12.87 -6.86
CA ARG A 194 13.68 -14.12 -7.25
C ARG A 194 14.31 -15.28 -6.44
N PRO A 195 13.52 -16.03 -5.66
CA PRO A 195 14.04 -17.11 -4.82
C PRO A 195 14.45 -18.31 -5.69
N GLU A 196 15.00 -19.35 -5.07
CA GLU A 196 15.11 -20.66 -5.74
C GLU A 196 13.72 -21.22 -6.09
N GLY A 197 13.69 -22.12 -7.07
CA GLY A 197 12.44 -22.73 -7.54
C GLY A 197 11.78 -23.65 -6.51
N PRO A 198 10.52 -24.04 -6.75
CA PRO A 198 9.83 -25.00 -5.90
C PRO A 198 10.60 -26.34 -5.84
N PRO A 199 10.51 -27.08 -4.74
CA PRO A 199 11.15 -28.39 -4.63
C PRO A 199 10.62 -29.35 -5.69
N SER A 200 11.46 -30.32 -6.11
CA SER A 200 11.03 -31.40 -7.00
C SER A 200 9.85 -32.14 -6.38
N LEU A 201 8.86 -32.51 -7.20
CA LEU A 201 7.69 -33.27 -6.75
C LEU A 201 8.03 -34.66 -6.19
N THR A 202 9.23 -35.18 -6.49
CA THR A 202 9.72 -36.47 -5.98
C THR A 202 10.71 -36.31 -4.81
N SER A 203 10.84 -35.10 -4.27
CA SER A 203 11.76 -34.84 -3.16
C SER A 203 11.09 -35.04 -1.81
N GLU A 204 11.86 -35.47 -0.81
CA GLU A 204 11.36 -35.56 0.56
C GLU A 204 10.86 -34.21 1.09
N GLN A 205 11.42 -33.09 0.62
CA GLN A 205 10.95 -31.75 1.00
C GLN A 205 9.53 -31.50 0.50
N TRP A 206 9.24 -31.82 -0.77
CA TRP A 206 7.90 -31.71 -1.33
C TRP A 206 6.90 -32.58 -0.57
N GLU A 207 7.25 -33.85 -0.32
CA GLU A 207 6.36 -34.77 0.39
C GLU A 207 6.00 -34.27 1.79
N ARG A 208 6.98 -33.75 2.54
CA ARG A 208 6.75 -33.16 3.86
C ARG A 208 5.81 -31.96 3.81
N ASP A 209 6.11 -30.99 2.95
CA ASP A 209 5.32 -29.74 2.83
C ASP A 209 3.90 -30.03 2.33
N PHE A 210 3.76 -30.95 1.37
CA PHE A 210 2.47 -31.41 0.87
C PHE A 210 1.62 -32.00 1.99
N ASN A 211 2.19 -32.89 2.80
CA ASN A 211 1.47 -33.56 3.88
C ASN A 211 1.11 -32.58 5.01
N GLU A 212 1.97 -31.62 5.33
CA GLU A 212 1.67 -30.56 6.30
C GLU A 212 0.46 -29.72 5.83
N VAL A 213 0.51 -29.23 4.58
CA VAL A 213 -0.56 -28.40 4.02
C VAL A 213 -1.88 -29.20 3.91
N LYS A 214 -1.81 -30.49 3.58
CA LYS A 214 -2.98 -31.38 3.55
C LYS A 214 -3.59 -31.56 4.94
N ALA A 215 -2.78 -31.78 5.97
CA ALA A 215 -3.25 -32.00 7.33
C ALA A 215 -3.84 -30.74 7.97
N LEU A 216 -3.19 -29.58 7.77
CA LEU A 216 -3.61 -28.31 8.35
C LEU A 216 -4.69 -27.59 7.53
N GLY A 217 -4.64 -27.68 6.20
CA GLY A 217 -5.50 -26.94 5.28
C GLY A 217 -6.86 -27.56 5.00
N ALA A 218 -7.13 -28.80 5.46
CA ALA A 218 -8.40 -29.47 5.21
C ALA A 218 -9.60 -28.71 5.79
N ALA A 219 -10.71 -28.69 5.04
CA ALA A 219 -11.96 -28.10 5.52
C ALA A 219 -12.67 -28.98 6.56
N VAL A 220 -12.50 -30.30 6.47
CA VAL A 220 -13.07 -31.30 7.37
C VAL A 220 -11.94 -32.23 7.83
N GLY A 221 -11.88 -32.55 9.13
CA GLY A 221 -10.87 -33.44 9.69
C GLY A 221 -9.46 -32.85 9.79
N SER A 222 -9.33 -31.52 9.70
CA SER A 222 -8.05 -30.83 9.92
C SER A 222 -7.62 -30.94 11.38
N ILE A 223 -6.30 -31.05 11.59
CA ILE A 223 -5.67 -31.01 12.92
C ILE A 223 -5.34 -29.59 13.39
N ARG A 224 -5.68 -28.57 12.58
CA ARG A 224 -5.40 -27.17 12.87
C ARG A 224 -6.19 -26.70 14.10
N THR A 225 -5.54 -25.96 15.00
CA THR A 225 -6.16 -25.43 16.21
C THR A 225 -7.18 -24.32 15.89
N PRO A 226 -8.09 -23.99 16.83
CA PRO A 226 -8.95 -22.82 16.70
C PRO A 226 -8.16 -21.53 16.48
N GLU A 227 -7.08 -21.30 17.24
CA GLU A 227 -6.21 -20.13 17.10
C GLU A 227 -5.60 -20.02 15.71
N GLN A 228 -5.06 -21.11 15.16
CA GLN A 228 -4.51 -21.13 13.80
C GLN A 228 -5.60 -20.83 12.74
N THR A 229 -6.85 -21.22 12.98
CA THR A 229 -7.98 -20.84 12.11
C THR A 229 -8.26 -19.34 12.18
N ASP A 230 -8.22 -18.75 13.37
CA ASP A 230 -8.46 -17.32 13.55
C ASP A 230 -7.31 -16.47 12.98
N ILE A 231 -6.07 -16.92 13.10
CA ILE A 231 -4.90 -16.31 12.43
C ILE A 231 -5.07 -16.34 10.91
N ALA A 232 -5.47 -17.48 10.34
CA ALA A 232 -5.71 -17.59 8.90
C ALA A 232 -6.83 -16.64 8.43
N ARG A 233 -7.92 -16.53 9.20
CA ARG A 233 -9.02 -15.60 8.91
C ARG A 233 -8.59 -14.14 9.02
N PHE A 234 -7.78 -13.80 10.03
CA PHE A 234 -7.26 -12.46 10.24
C PHE A 234 -6.45 -11.98 9.02
N TRP A 235 -5.59 -12.84 8.46
CA TRP A 235 -4.77 -12.51 7.28
C TRP A 235 -5.46 -12.76 5.93
N SER A 236 -6.76 -13.14 5.94
CA SER A 236 -7.54 -13.33 4.71
C SER A 236 -8.21 -12.05 4.19
N ASP A 237 -8.08 -10.93 4.92
CA ASP A 237 -8.56 -9.63 4.44
C ASP A 237 -7.76 -9.15 3.22
N ASN A 238 -8.28 -8.16 2.50
CA ASN A 238 -7.59 -7.52 1.39
C ASN A 238 -6.26 -6.89 1.89
N PRO A 239 -5.08 -7.39 1.45
CA PRO A 239 -3.81 -6.98 2.03
C PRO A 239 -3.51 -5.47 1.89
N PRO A 240 -3.73 -4.81 0.73
CA PRO A 240 -3.61 -3.36 0.65
C PRO A 240 -4.44 -2.61 1.69
N LEU A 241 -5.71 -2.99 1.92
CA LEU A 241 -6.55 -2.32 2.91
C LEU A 241 -6.09 -2.58 4.34
N GLN A 242 -5.75 -3.84 4.66
CA GLN A 242 -5.31 -4.24 6.00
C GLN A 242 -4.02 -3.53 6.40
N TRP A 243 -3.00 -3.56 5.53
CA TRP A 243 -1.72 -2.92 5.80
C TRP A 243 -1.84 -1.39 5.89
N ASN A 244 -2.61 -0.75 5.01
CA ASN A 244 -2.79 0.70 5.10
C ASN A 244 -3.52 1.13 6.39
N ARG A 245 -4.48 0.33 6.89
CA ARG A 245 -5.05 0.59 8.23
C ARG A 245 -4.01 0.46 9.34
N ALA A 246 -3.17 -0.56 9.30
CA ALA A 246 -2.09 -0.76 10.27
C ALA A 246 -1.05 0.37 10.23
N TRP A 247 -0.62 0.79 9.04
CA TRP A 247 0.34 1.89 8.87
C TRP A 247 -0.20 3.22 9.38
N ARG A 248 -1.47 3.55 9.11
CA ARG A 248 -2.10 4.74 9.71
C ARG A 248 -2.14 4.66 11.24
N ALA A 249 -2.47 3.49 11.81
CA ALA A 249 -2.47 3.31 13.26
C ALA A 249 -1.06 3.47 13.87
N LEU A 250 -0.02 2.96 13.20
CA LEU A 250 1.37 3.12 13.63
C LEU A 250 1.86 4.56 13.54
N SER A 251 1.49 5.28 12.48
CA SER A 251 1.77 6.72 12.35
C SER A 251 1.16 7.52 13.51
N VAL A 252 -0.12 7.29 13.82
CA VAL A 252 -0.81 7.93 14.95
C VAL A 252 -0.17 7.56 16.28
N ALA A 253 0.14 6.29 16.51
CA ALA A 253 0.78 5.83 17.73
C ALA A 253 2.20 6.41 17.90
N GLY A 254 2.91 6.64 16.80
CA GLY A 254 4.23 7.28 16.79
C GLY A 254 4.20 8.80 16.87
N GLY A 255 3.03 9.44 16.75
CA GLY A 255 2.90 10.89 16.76
C GLY A 255 3.59 11.59 15.58
N LEU A 256 3.62 10.94 14.42
CA LEU A 256 4.30 11.48 13.23
C LEU A 256 3.60 12.75 12.71
N GLY A 257 4.41 13.76 12.36
CA GLY A 257 3.93 14.98 11.71
C GLY A 257 3.82 14.85 10.19
N LEU A 258 3.37 15.92 9.52
CA LEU A 258 3.09 15.94 8.08
C LEU A 258 4.25 15.44 7.21
N ALA A 259 5.46 16.00 7.39
CA ALA A 259 6.64 15.63 6.62
C ALA A 259 7.07 14.17 6.86
N ASP A 260 7.01 13.74 8.12
CA ASP A 260 7.34 12.36 8.51
C ASP A 260 6.31 11.38 7.94
N ASN A 261 5.03 11.72 7.95
CA ASN A 261 3.97 10.91 7.35
C ASN A 261 4.11 10.82 5.83
N ALA A 262 4.40 11.94 5.15
CA ALA A 262 4.62 11.94 3.71
C ALA A 262 5.76 10.98 3.32
N ARG A 263 6.88 11.03 4.05
CA ARG A 263 8.02 10.12 3.86
C ARG A 263 7.71 8.68 4.24
N TYR A 264 7.07 8.46 5.40
CA TYR A 264 6.71 7.14 5.91
C TYR A 264 5.83 6.37 4.92
N PHE A 265 4.76 6.99 4.42
CA PHE A 265 3.88 6.34 3.45
C PHE A 265 4.52 6.20 2.07
N ALA A 266 5.37 7.13 1.62
CA ALA A 266 6.10 6.97 0.37
C ALA A 266 7.04 5.75 0.40
N MET A 267 7.79 5.57 1.50
CA MET A 267 8.66 4.40 1.68
C MET A 267 7.87 3.09 1.76
N LEU A 268 6.81 3.05 2.55
CA LEU A 268 6.00 1.84 2.68
C LEU A 268 5.30 1.47 1.38
N ALA A 269 4.75 2.45 0.66
CA ALA A 269 4.05 2.19 -0.57
C ALA A 269 5.00 1.75 -1.70
N SER A 270 6.17 2.38 -1.84
CA SER A 270 7.15 1.99 -2.87
C SER A 270 7.73 0.60 -2.61
N VAL A 271 8.13 0.31 -1.37
CA VAL A 271 8.64 -1.03 -1.00
C VAL A 271 7.56 -2.09 -1.17
N SER A 272 6.30 -1.79 -0.81
CA SER A 272 5.20 -2.75 -0.98
C SER A 272 4.84 -2.99 -2.45
N ALA A 273 4.92 -1.96 -3.29
CA ALA A 273 4.76 -2.12 -4.73
C ALA A 273 5.84 -3.05 -5.30
N ASP A 274 7.10 -2.81 -4.95
CA ASP A 274 8.23 -3.60 -5.44
C ASP A 274 8.25 -5.03 -4.90
N ALA A 275 7.83 -5.24 -3.65
CA ALA A 275 7.64 -6.57 -3.09
C ALA A 275 6.61 -7.37 -3.91
N LEU A 276 5.54 -6.73 -4.40
CA LEU A 276 4.54 -7.37 -5.25
C LEU A 276 5.06 -7.57 -6.67
N ILE A 277 5.86 -6.64 -7.21
CA ILE A 277 6.53 -6.83 -8.51
C ILE A 277 7.44 -8.07 -8.46
N ALA A 278 8.29 -8.17 -7.44
CA ALA A 278 9.18 -9.32 -7.28
C ALA A 278 8.43 -10.63 -6.98
N CYS A 279 7.37 -10.55 -6.16
CA CYS A 279 6.54 -11.73 -5.86
C CYS A 279 5.81 -12.23 -7.12
N TRP A 280 5.28 -11.33 -7.96
CA TRP A 280 4.62 -11.70 -9.20
C TRP A 280 5.61 -12.20 -10.26
N ASP A 281 6.80 -11.60 -10.33
CA ASP A 281 7.90 -12.11 -11.16
C ASP A 281 8.15 -13.60 -10.87
N ALA A 282 8.38 -13.95 -9.59
CA ALA A 282 8.58 -15.35 -9.21
C ALA A 282 7.35 -16.23 -9.48
N LYS A 283 6.12 -15.74 -9.22
CA LYS A 283 4.89 -16.51 -9.48
C LYS A 283 4.73 -16.88 -10.95
N TYR A 284 4.94 -15.92 -11.85
CA TYR A 284 4.79 -16.16 -13.28
C TYR A 284 6.02 -16.84 -13.90
N TYR A 285 7.20 -16.71 -13.29
CA TYR A 285 8.39 -17.45 -13.69
C TYR A 285 8.29 -18.95 -13.37
N TYR A 286 7.93 -19.31 -12.13
CA TYR A 286 7.83 -20.72 -11.72
C TYR A 286 6.49 -21.36 -12.09
N ASN A 287 5.45 -20.55 -12.21
CA ASN A 287 4.11 -20.96 -12.59
C ASN A 287 3.59 -22.20 -11.83
N PHE A 288 3.88 -22.26 -10.52
CA PHE A 288 3.70 -23.47 -9.74
C PHE A 288 2.26 -23.62 -9.22
N TRP A 289 1.76 -24.86 -9.20
CA TRP A 289 0.39 -25.16 -8.80
C TRP A 289 0.03 -24.79 -7.36
N ARG A 290 -1.29 -24.65 -7.11
CA ARG A 290 -1.82 -24.44 -5.76
C ARG A 290 -2.00 -25.78 -5.04
N PRO A 291 -1.92 -25.82 -3.70
CA PRO A 291 -2.11 -27.06 -2.92
C PRO A 291 -3.43 -27.77 -3.20
N VAL A 292 -4.53 -27.04 -3.44
CA VAL A 292 -5.83 -27.64 -3.77
C VAL A 292 -5.80 -28.48 -5.06
N THR A 293 -4.97 -28.09 -6.03
CA THR A 293 -4.76 -28.85 -7.27
C THR A 293 -3.86 -30.03 -7.01
N ALA A 294 -2.69 -29.79 -6.38
CA ALA A 294 -1.72 -30.82 -6.04
C ALA A 294 -2.35 -31.98 -5.25
N ILE A 295 -3.07 -31.68 -4.17
CA ILE A 295 -3.68 -32.68 -3.29
C ILE A 295 -4.73 -33.52 -4.02
N ARG A 296 -5.43 -32.95 -5.01
CA ARG A 296 -6.45 -33.65 -5.79
C ARG A 296 -5.89 -34.45 -6.96
N ALA A 297 -4.66 -34.15 -7.38
CA ALA A 297 -3.98 -34.79 -8.49
C ALA A 297 -2.79 -35.66 -8.03
N ALA A 298 -2.70 -35.95 -6.72
CA ALA A 298 -1.59 -36.67 -6.11
C ALA A 298 -1.41 -38.10 -6.65
N ASP A 299 -2.43 -38.68 -7.26
CA ASP A 299 -2.36 -39.98 -7.95
C ASP A 299 -1.65 -39.90 -9.32
N SER A 300 -1.35 -38.69 -9.79
CA SER A 300 -0.81 -38.42 -11.14
C SER A 300 0.47 -37.58 -11.15
N ASP A 301 1.04 -37.26 -9.99
CA ASP A 301 2.18 -36.35 -9.88
C ASP A 301 3.56 -37.03 -9.87
N GLY A 302 3.57 -38.37 -9.84
CA GLY A 302 4.77 -39.19 -9.92
C GLY A 302 5.54 -39.31 -8.60
N ASN A 303 4.94 -38.91 -7.48
CA ASN A 303 5.42 -39.17 -6.12
C ASN A 303 4.85 -40.48 -5.55
#